data_AF-A0A1M7L5H1-F1
#
_entry.id   AF-A0A1M7L5H1-F1
#
_cell.length_a   1.000
_cell.length_b   1.000
_cell.length_c   1.000
_cell.angle_alpha   90.00
_cell.angle_beta   90.00
_cell.angle_gamma   90.00
#
_symmetry.space_group_name_H-M   'P 1'
#
loop_
_entity.id
_entity.type
_entity.pdbx_description
1 polymer ?
#
loop_
_entity_poly.entity_id
_entity_poly.type
_entity_poly.pdbx_seq_one_letter_code
_entity_poly.pdbx_strand_id
1 'polypeptide(L)'
;MKNPVLKALCLGVCAAALVACNKEVINEPRMRGPVDESTGTNPGNTDNPLIGTYKVVASTDNGRGETRSNMMGVAMLSVMNTQVTCDNFTGTVIIDAQKMTAKDMGMSFNLAYTVMQYMGGVEVGPPETGTHSEIIPAQNSSAPYTLKGKDSISCALVMPPGVGEALGAAGASLPATKMQHYAFSGDTLILTANWVVNQTLTISGVSADVSSSDLSEMKLVRISK
;
A
#
# COMPACT_ATOMS: atom_id res chain seq x y z
N MET A 1 -7.15 -27.34 14.76
CA MET A 1 -6.21 -26.78 15.76
C MET A 1 -5.29 -25.82 15.01
N LYS A 2 -5.34 -24.54 15.36
CA LYS A 2 -4.65 -23.44 14.67
C LYS A 2 -3.19 -23.41 15.14
N ASN A 3 -2.24 -23.45 14.20
CA ASN A 3 -0.81 -23.41 14.48
C ASN A 3 -0.39 -21.97 14.84
N PRO A 4 0.15 -21.69 16.06
CA PRO A 4 0.51 -20.33 16.50
C PRO A 4 1.95 -19.92 16.14
N VAL A 5 2.60 -20.60 15.20
CA VAL A 5 4.08 -20.51 15.04
C VAL A 5 4.55 -19.34 14.15
N LEU A 6 3.66 -18.61 13.47
CA LEU A 6 4.06 -17.53 12.56
C LEU A 6 4.11 -16.12 13.19
N LYS A 7 4.05 -16.01 14.52
CA LYS A 7 4.10 -14.71 15.24
C LYS A 7 5.45 -14.37 15.86
N ALA A 8 6.49 -15.16 15.59
CA ALA A 8 7.82 -14.97 16.15
C ALA A 8 8.90 -15.37 15.14
N LEU A 9 9.31 -14.44 14.29
CA LEU A 9 10.57 -14.51 13.54
C LEU A 9 11.00 -13.06 13.29
N CYS A 10 12.16 -12.56 13.69
CA CYS A 10 13.18 -13.02 14.62
C CYS A 10 14.04 -11.77 14.90
N LEU A 11 14.19 -11.38 16.17
CA LEU A 11 15.36 -10.61 16.61
C LEU A 11 16.59 -11.54 16.52
N GLY A 12 17.73 -11.05 16.02
CA GLY A 12 19.04 -11.54 16.47
C GLY A 12 20.04 -11.97 15.39
N VAL A 13 20.96 -11.05 15.09
CA VAL A 13 22.42 -11.22 14.87
C VAL A 13 22.96 -12.68 14.89
N CYS A 14 23.53 -13.15 13.76
CA CYS A 14 24.89 -13.75 13.67
C CYS A 14 25.23 -14.40 12.29
N ALA A 15 26.44 -14.09 11.83
CA ALA A 15 27.37 -14.90 11.01
C ALA A 15 27.13 -15.15 9.49
N ALA A 16 27.84 -14.34 8.69
CA ALA A 16 28.68 -14.66 7.51
C ALA A 16 28.38 -15.88 6.62
N ALA A 17 28.16 -15.66 5.31
CA ALA A 17 29.13 -15.95 4.22
C ALA A 17 28.53 -15.81 2.79
N LEU A 18 29.24 -15.03 1.97
CA LEU A 18 29.60 -15.24 0.55
C LEU A 18 28.56 -15.18 -0.63
N VAL A 19 28.93 -14.27 -1.57
CA VAL A 19 28.79 -14.27 -3.06
C VAL A 19 27.65 -13.47 -3.75
N ALA A 20 28.02 -12.22 -4.10
CA ALA A 20 28.02 -11.54 -5.42
C ALA A 20 26.75 -11.16 -6.23
N CYS A 21 26.75 -9.86 -6.62
CA CYS A 21 26.30 -9.21 -7.88
C CYS A 21 24.79 -9.22 -8.22
N ASN A 22 24.14 -8.17 -8.73
CA ASN A 22 24.49 -6.81 -9.15
C ASN A 22 23.23 -5.91 -9.06
N LYS A 23 23.47 -4.60 -9.06
CA LYS A 23 22.54 -3.49 -8.78
C LYS A 23 21.81 -2.99 -10.04
N GLU A 24 20.50 -2.72 -9.95
CA GLU A 24 19.83 -1.75 -10.83
C GLU A 24 19.06 -0.71 -10.01
N VAL A 25 19.16 0.55 -10.44
CA VAL A 25 18.62 1.75 -9.78
C VAL A 25 17.39 2.19 -10.56
N ILE A 26 16.22 2.16 -9.93
CA ILE A 26 14.99 2.76 -10.48
C ILE A 26 14.87 4.18 -9.93
N ASN A 27 14.71 5.14 -10.84
CA ASN A 27 14.64 6.57 -10.54
C ASN A 27 13.16 6.97 -10.45
N GLU A 28 12.66 7.29 -9.25
CA GLU A 28 11.26 7.67 -9.05
C GLU A 28 10.97 9.13 -9.47
N PRO A 29 9.83 9.40 -10.15
CA PRO A 29 9.41 10.75 -10.47
C PRO A 29 8.97 11.50 -9.21
N ARG A 30 9.58 12.67 -8.98
CA ARG A 30 9.31 13.55 -7.83
C ARG A 30 7.86 14.04 -7.81
N MET A 31 7.02 13.51 -6.92
CA MET A 31 5.74 14.14 -6.53
C MET A 31 5.76 14.45 -5.03
N ARG A 32 5.79 15.75 -4.70
CA ARG A 32 5.92 16.26 -3.33
C ARG A 32 4.56 16.47 -2.66
N GLY A 33 4.39 15.88 -1.48
CA GLY A 33 3.65 16.46 -0.35
C GLY A 33 2.31 15.79 0.01
N PRO A 34 1.95 15.76 1.31
CA PRO A 34 0.62 15.33 1.77
C PRO A 34 -0.43 16.35 1.29
N VAL A 35 -1.56 15.85 0.79
CA VAL A 35 -2.67 16.69 0.28
C VAL A 35 -3.79 16.72 1.32
N ASP A 36 -4.29 17.91 1.63
CA ASP A 36 -5.33 18.15 2.65
C ASP A 36 -6.62 17.32 2.43
N GLU A 37 -7.06 16.64 3.50
CA GLU A 37 -8.35 15.96 3.59
C GLU A 37 -9.50 16.98 3.69
N SER A 38 -9.97 17.49 2.56
CA SER A 38 -11.17 18.32 2.48
C SER A 38 -12.46 17.47 2.58
N THR A 39 -13.37 17.81 3.48
CA THR A 39 -14.71 17.20 3.70
C THR A 39 -15.73 17.63 2.61
N GLY A 40 -15.50 17.23 1.36
CA GLY A 40 -16.43 17.57 0.28
C GLY A 40 -17.66 16.66 0.30
N THR A 41 -18.86 17.23 0.24
CA THR A 41 -20.08 16.48 -0.04
C THR A 41 -20.18 16.29 -1.54
N ASN A 42 -20.39 15.05 -2.01
CA ASN A 42 -20.54 14.76 -3.45
C ASN A 42 -21.87 15.35 -3.95
N PRO A 43 -21.89 16.34 -4.86
CA PRO A 43 -23.13 16.70 -5.54
C PRO A 43 -23.51 15.51 -6.42
N GLY A 44 -24.74 14.99 -6.27
CA GLY A 44 -25.24 13.82 -7.00
C GLY A 44 -25.33 14.07 -8.51
N ASN A 45 -24.19 14.03 -9.19
CA ASN A 45 -24.08 14.30 -10.61
C ASN A 45 -24.16 12.98 -11.39
N THR A 46 -25.25 12.80 -12.15
CA THR A 46 -25.48 11.66 -13.03
C THR A 46 -24.54 11.61 -14.23
N ASP A 47 -23.79 12.69 -14.50
CA ASP A 47 -22.79 12.77 -15.58
C ASP A 47 -21.36 12.44 -15.11
N ASN A 48 -21.21 11.82 -13.94
CA ASN A 48 -19.89 11.45 -13.46
C ASN A 48 -19.29 10.33 -14.34
N PRO A 49 -18.17 10.58 -15.04
CA PRO A 49 -17.57 9.62 -15.95
C PRO A 49 -17.09 8.36 -15.24
N LEU A 50 -16.96 8.36 -13.91
CA LEU A 50 -16.58 7.19 -13.12
C LEU A 50 -17.72 6.19 -12.90
N ILE A 51 -18.98 6.59 -13.05
CA ILE A 51 -20.11 5.70 -12.78
C ILE A 51 -20.06 4.49 -13.74
N GLY A 52 -20.24 3.29 -13.18
CA GLY A 52 -20.27 2.04 -13.93
C GLY A 52 -19.82 0.84 -13.10
N THR A 53 -19.81 -0.33 -13.75
CA THR A 53 -19.26 -1.57 -13.20
C THR A 53 -17.97 -1.91 -13.91
N TYR A 54 -16.95 -2.29 -13.13
CA TYR A 54 -15.61 -2.56 -13.60
C TYR A 54 -15.06 -3.90 -13.10
N LYS A 55 -14.13 -4.47 -13.86
CA LYS A 55 -13.25 -5.55 -13.40
C LYS A 55 -11.86 -4.99 -13.13
N VAL A 56 -11.28 -5.35 -12.00
CA VAL A 56 -9.85 -5.05 -11.74
C VAL A 56 -9.02 -6.00 -12.57
N VAL A 57 -8.05 -5.48 -13.31
CA VAL A 57 -7.18 -6.29 -14.19
C VAL A 57 -5.71 -6.24 -13.78
N ALA A 58 -5.31 -5.19 -13.06
CA ALA A 58 -3.98 -5.05 -12.52
C ALA A 58 -4.01 -4.12 -11.31
N SER A 59 -3.18 -4.41 -10.31
CA SER A 59 -2.82 -3.45 -9.27
C SER A 59 -1.34 -3.63 -8.92
N THR A 60 -0.64 -2.52 -8.74
CA THR A 60 0.75 -2.51 -8.29
C THR A 60 0.93 -1.47 -7.21
N ASP A 61 1.81 -1.74 -6.26
CA ASP A 61 2.22 -0.79 -5.24
C ASP A 61 3.75 -0.80 -5.15
N ASN A 62 4.38 0.38 -5.09
CA ASN A 62 5.81 0.49 -4.86
C ASN A 62 6.03 1.41 -3.68
N GLY A 63 6.69 0.88 -2.66
CA GLY A 63 6.78 1.53 -1.37
C GLY A 63 8.19 1.73 -0.91
N ARG A 64 8.38 2.78 -0.11
CA ARG A 64 9.60 3.00 0.65
C ARG A 64 9.27 3.45 2.06
N GLY A 65 9.65 2.63 3.03
CA GLY A 65 9.55 2.91 4.46
C GLY A 65 10.91 3.24 5.09
N GLU A 66 10.89 4.09 6.10
CA GLU A 66 11.99 4.28 7.05
C GLU A 66 11.46 4.12 8.47
N THR A 67 12.21 3.41 9.29
CA THR A 67 12.00 3.36 10.74
C THR A 67 13.25 3.88 11.42
N ARG A 68 13.11 4.95 12.21
CA ARG A 68 14.18 5.58 12.96
C ARG A 68 13.95 5.33 14.44
N SER A 69 14.96 4.90 15.17
CA SER A 69 14.88 4.74 16.62
C SER A 69 16.20 5.05 17.29
N ASN A 70 16.18 5.17 18.62
CA ASN A 70 17.38 5.31 19.42
C ASN A 70 17.41 4.17 20.44
N MET A 71 18.43 3.31 20.33
CA MET A 71 18.63 2.20 21.25
C MET A 71 19.93 2.43 22.01
N MET A 72 19.83 2.60 23.33
CA MET A 72 20.99 2.79 24.21
C MET A 72 21.92 3.95 23.80
N GLY A 73 21.37 5.02 23.25
CA GLY A 73 22.13 6.19 22.77
C GLY A 73 22.66 6.06 21.34
N VAL A 74 22.45 4.92 20.67
CA VAL A 74 22.84 4.70 19.28
C VAL A 74 21.63 4.90 18.37
N ALA A 75 21.78 5.80 17.40
CA ALA A 75 20.77 6.00 16.36
C ALA A 75 20.70 4.78 15.44
N MET A 76 19.50 4.24 15.29
CA MET A 76 19.16 3.15 14.38
C MET A 76 18.31 3.70 13.24
N LEU A 77 18.56 3.24 12.02
CA LEU A 77 17.70 3.49 10.86
C LEU A 77 17.52 2.17 10.11
N SER A 78 16.27 1.80 9.84
CA SER A 78 15.93 0.74 8.90
C SER A 78 15.23 1.37 7.70
N VAL A 79 15.64 1.01 6.49
CA VAL A 79 15.04 1.46 5.23
C VAL A 79 14.50 0.23 4.51
N MET A 80 13.21 0.19 4.24
CA MET A 80 12.55 -0.87 3.51
C MET A 80 12.07 -0.34 2.16
N ASN A 81 12.39 -1.03 1.07
CA ASN A 81 11.74 -0.83 -0.22
C ASN A 81 10.84 -2.03 -0.49
N THR A 82 9.66 -1.80 -1.03
CA THR A 82 8.67 -2.82 -1.36
C THR A 82 8.20 -2.67 -2.79
N GLN A 83 7.89 -3.81 -3.40
CA GLN A 83 7.18 -3.89 -4.65
C GLN A 83 6.09 -4.94 -4.49
N VAL A 84 4.85 -4.51 -4.64
CA VAL A 84 3.66 -5.36 -4.57
C VAL A 84 3.06 -5.44 -5.96
N THR A 85 2.81 -6.66 -6.42
CA THR A 85 2.01 -6.93 -7.60
C THR A 85 0.81 -7.76 -7.20
N CYS A 86 -0.36 -7.36 -7.67
CA CYS A 86 -1.60 -8.09 -7.46
C CYS A 86 -2.08 -8.65 -8.80
N ASP A 87 -2.49 -9.91 -8.79
CA ASP A 87 -2.99 -10.64 -9.95
C ASP A 87 -4.20 -11.51 -9.59
N ASN A 88 -4.72 -12.25 -10.56
CA ASN A 88 -5.81 -13.21 -10.37
C ASN A 88 -7.06 -12.60 -9.70
N PHE A 89 -7.39 -11.36 -10.06
CA PHE A 89 -8.56 -10.66 -9.51
C PHE A 89 -9.86 -11.40 -9.81
N THR A 90 -10.72 -11.49 -8.81
CA THR A 90 -12.12 -11.93 -8.96
C THR A 90 -13.07 -10.79 -8.64
N GLY A 91 -14.35 -10.97 -8.96
CA GLY A 91 -15.39 -10.00 -8.60
C GLY A 91 -15.38 -8.73 -9.46
N THR A 92 -15.99 -7.67 -8.92
CA THR A 92 -16.22 -6.41 -9.63
C THR A 92 -16.14 -5.21 -8.68
N VAL A 93 -15.87 -4.03 -9.24
CA VAL A 93 -16.02 -2.75 -8.57
C VAL A 93 -17.19 -2.00 -9.20
N ILE A 94 -18.18 -1.63 -8.40
CA ILE A 94 -19.34 -0.84 -8.80
C ILE A 94 -19.16 0.56 -8.25
N ILE A 95 -19.13 1.56 -9.13
CA ILE A 95 -19.05 2.97 -8.77
C ILE A 95 -20.40 3.59 -9.10
N ASP A 96 -21.12 4.05 -8.08
CA ASP A 96 -22.36 4.81 -8.24
C ASP A 96 -22.14 6.30 -7.90
N ALA A 97 -23.20 7.10 -7.77
CA ALA A 97 -23.07 8.53 -7.48
C ALA A 97 -22.51 8.85 -6.07
N GLN A 98 -22.52 7.90 -5.15
CA GLN A 98 -22.22 8.11 -3.73
C GLN A 98 -21.04 7.28 -3.23
N LYS A 99 -20.86 6.07 -3.76
CA LYS A 99 -19.96 5.08 -3.19
C LYS A 99 -19.31 4.20 -4.24
N MET A 100 -18.19 3.61 -3.84
CA MET A 100 -17.50 2.53 -4.52
C MET A 100 -17.77 1.24 -3.74
N THR A 101 -18.20 0.18 -4.43
CA THR A 101 -18.50 -1.12 -3.85
C THR A 101 -17.66 -2.19 -4.56
N ALA A 102 -16.79 -2.88 -3.82
CA ALA A 102 -16.17 -4.11 -4.29
C ALA A 102 -17.08 -5.28 -3.94
N LYS A 103 -17.45 -6.07 -4.96
CA LYS A 103 -18.30 -7.24 -4.83
C LYS A 103 -17.53 -8.50 -5.24
N ASP A 104 -17.50 -9.49 -4.34
CA ASP A 104 -16.82 -10.78 -4.51
C ASP A 104 -15.35 -10.63 -4.94
N MET A 105 -14.70 -9.57 -4.41
CA MET A 105 -13.35 -9.17 -4.78
C MET A 105 -12.32 -10.00 -4.02
N GLY A 106 -11.58 -10.82 -4.76
CA GLY A 106 -10.43 -11.59 -4.30
C GLY A 106 -9.26 -11.33 -5.23
N MET A 107 -8.06 -11.66 -4.78
CA MET A 107 -6.83 -11.48 -5.56
C MET A 107 -5.71 -12.33 -4.97
N SER A 108 -4.66 -12.59 -5.74
CA SER A 108 -3.38 -12.97 -5.17
C SER A 108 -2.47 -11.75 -5.16
N PHE A 109 -1.64 -11.61 -4.13
CA PHE A 109 -0.60 -10.59 -4.13
C PHE A 109 0.77 -11.23 -3.93
N ASN A 110 1.77 -10.63 -4.55
CA ASN A 110 3.17 -10.96 -4.43
C ASN A 110 3.90 -9.70 -3.98
N LEU A 111 4.56 -9.78 -2.83
CA LEU A 111 5.42 -8.76 -2.27
C LEU A 111 6.87 -9.18 -2.49
N ALA A 112 7.68 -8.31 -3.06
CA ALA A 112 9.12 -8.34 -2.98
C ALA A 112 9.59 -7.18 -2.10
N TYR A 113 10.58 -7.42 -1.23
CA TYR A 113 11.10 -6.38 -0.35
C TYR A 113 12.62 -6.44 -0.22
N THR A 114 13.20 -5.28 0.12
CA THR A 114 14.62 -5.13 0.48
C THR A 114 14.72 -4.23 1.71
N VAL A 115 15.41 -4.70 2.75
CA VAL A 115 15.64 -3.96 3.99
C VAL A 115 17.13 -3.66 4.15
N MET A 116 17.46 -2.40 4.41
CA MET A 116 18.81 -1.94 4.75
C MET A 116 18.80 -1.40 6.18
N GLN A 117 19.81 -1.75 6.97
CA GLN A 117 19.92 -1.32 8.37
C GLN A 117 21.16 -0.45 8.55
N TYR A 118 21.04 0.58 9.38
CA TYR A 118 22.10 1.52 9.70
C TYR A 118 22.18 1.72 11.22
N MET A 119 23.40 1.74 11.75
CA MET A 119 23.71 2.05 13.14
C MET A 119 24.72 3.19 13.20
N GLY A 120 24.40 4.27 13.89
CA GLY A 120 25.26 5.46 13.96
C GLY A 120 25.57 6.06 12.58
N GLY A 121 24.69 5.86 11.60
CA GLY A 121 24.87 6.32 10.22
C GLY A 121 25.69 5.39 9.32
N VAL A 122 26.17 4.26 9.82
CA VAL A 122 26.91 3.25 9.05
C VAL A 122 25.99 2.07 8.75
N GLU A 123 25.95 1.62 7.49
CA GLU A 123 25.21 0.42 7.10
C GLU A 123 25.76 -0.81 7.86
N VAL A 124 24.86 -1.58 8.46
CA VAL A 124 25.20 -2.78 9.23
C VAL A 124 24.73 -4.02 8.49
N GLY A 125 25.69 -4.75 7.92
CA GLY A 125 25.42 -5.99 7.20
C GLY A 125 24.91 -5.77 5.77
N PRO A 126 24.72 -6.86 5.01
CA PRO A 126 24.15 -6.79 3.67
C PRO A 126 22.65 -6.49 3.73
N PRO A 127 22.05 -5.95 2.65
CA PRO A 127 20.61 -5.82 2.53
C PRO A 127 19.90 -7.17 2.66
N GLU A 128 18.82 -7.21 3.44
CA GLU A 128 17.94 -8.38 3.54
C GLU A 128 16.88 -8.31 2.45
N THR A 129 16.76 -9.35 1.63
CA THR A 129 15.75 -9.42 0.57
C THR A 129 14.84 -10.62 0.77
N GLY A 130 13.56 -10.45 0.48
CA GLY A 130 12.63 -11.57 0.54
C GLY A 130 11.41 -11.37 -0.35
N THR A 131 10.65 -12.45 -0.48
CA THR A 131 9.36 -12.45 -1.16
C THR A 131 8.29 -13.05 -0.26
N HIS A 132 7.06 -12.60 -0.46
CA HIS A 132 5.88 -13.14 0.21
C HIS A 132 4.72 -13.17 -0.77
N SER A 133 3.97 -14.27 -0.78
CA SER A 133 2.81 -14.45 -1.65
C SER A 133 1.65 -14.98 -0.83
N GLU A 134 0.47 -14.39 -1.03
CA GLU A 134 -0.76 -14.81 -0.36
C GLU A 134 -1.96 -14.61 -1.27
N ILE A 135 -2.95 -15.47 -1.10
CA ILE A 135 -4.24 -15.40 -1.79
C ILE A 135 -5.25 -14.79 -0.83
N ILE A 136 -5.78 -13.64 -1.20
CA ILE A 136 -6.86 -12.97 -0.50
C ILE A 136 -8.19 -13.54 -1.01
N PRO A 137 -8.98 -14.21 -0.16
CA PRO A 137 -10.26 -14.76 -0.58
C PRO A 137 -11.23 -13.65 -0.97
N ALA A 138 -12.24 -14.00 -1.77
CA ALA A 138 -13.27 -13.06 -2.20
C ALA A 138 -14.01 -12.45 -1.00
N GLN A 139 -14.10 -11.11 -0.98
CA GLN A 139 -14.79 -10.35 0.05
C GLN A 139 -15.59 -9.20 -0.57
N ASN A 140 -16.52 -8.66 0.22
CA ASN A 140 -17.30 -7.50 -0.14
C ASN A 140 -16.87 -6.30 0.70
N SER A 141 -16.73 -5.14 0.07
CA SER A 141 -16.47 -3.89 0.78
C SER A 141 -17.15 -2.73 0.07
N SER A 142 -17.45 -1.67 0.83
CA SER A 142 -18.10 -0.49 0.31
C SER A 142 -17.61 0.73 1.05
N ALA A 143 -17.28 1.79 0.32
CA ALA A 143 -16.88 3.07 0.89
C ALA A 143 -17.55 4.23 0.15
N PRO A 144 -17.97 5.29 0.85
CA PRO A 144 -18.30 6.53 0.18
C PRO A 144 -17.06 7.07 -0.55
N TYR A 145 -17.28 7.81 -1.63
CA TYR A 145 -16.24 8.62 -2.23
C TYR A 145 -16.73 10.04 -2.50
N THR A 146 -15.80 10.93 -2.79
CA THR A 146 -16.07 12.30 -3.19
C THR A 146 -15.19 12.67 -4.37
N LEU A 147 -15.77 13.25 -5.42
CA LEU A 147 -15.01 13.85 -6.51
C LEU A 147 -14.28 15.10 -6.01
N LYS A 148 -13.00 15.21 -6.35
CA LYS A 148 -12.16 16.38 -6.11
C LYS A 148 -11.71 16.91 -7.47
N GLY A 149 -12.34 17.99 -7.92
CA GLY A 149 -12.07 18.52 -9.25
C GLY A 149 -12.53 17.58 -10.36
N LYS A 150 -11.76 17.50 -11.45
CA LYS A 150 -12.10 16.75 -12.67
C LYS A 150 -11.35 15.43 -12.84
N ASP A 151 -10.36 15.18 -12.01
CA ASP A 151 -9.36 14.12 -12.19
C ASP A 151 -8.93 13.48 -10.86
N SER A 152 -9.63 13.76 -9.75
CA SER A 152 -9.34 13.13 -8.45
C SER A 152 -10.58 12.66 -7.72
N ILE A 153 -10.41 11.60 -6.93
CA ILE A 153 -11.39 11.09 -5.99
C ILE A 153 -10.79 11.03 -4.59
N SER A 154 -11.62 11.25 -3.59
CA SER A 154 -11.32 11.03 -2.19
C SER A 154 -12.18 9.87 -1.71
N CYS A 155 -11.61 8.70 -1.44
CA CYS A 155 -12.37 7.53 -0.99
C CYS A 155 -11.64 6.78 0.12
N ALA A 156 -12.40 6.09 0.98
CA ALA A 156 -11.80 5.06 1.80
C ALA A 156 -11.41 3.88 0.90
N LEU A 157 -10.25 3.30 1.17
CA LEU A 157 -9.69 2.25 0.33
C LEU A 157 -10.69 1.08 0.20
N VAL A 158 -11.24 0.87 -1.00
CA VAL A 158 -12.07 -0.29 -1.30
C VAL A 158 -11.14 -1.43 -1.76
N MET A 159 -10.31 -1.92 -0.84
CA MET A 159 -9.60 -3.18 -1.01
C MET A 159 -10.13 -4.19 0.02
N PRO A 160 -10.08 -5.50 -0.27
CA PRO A 160 -10.47 -6.50 0.71
C PRO A 160 -9.63 -6.35 1.99
N PRO A 161 -10.24 -6.29 3.20
CA PRO A 161 -9.51 -6.31 4.46
C PRO A 161 -8.60 -7.55 4.50
N GLY A 162 -7.29 -7.29 4.59
CA GLY A 162 -6.28 -8.34 4.55
C GLY A 162 -4.89 -7.79 4.28
N VAL A 163 -4.71 -6.88 3.32
CA VAL A 163 -3.36 -6.40 2.95
C VAL A 163 -2.70 -5.60 4.09
N GLY A 164 -3.45 -4.76 4.80
CA GLY A 164 -2.92 -4.01 5.95
C GLY A 164 -2.68 -4.88 7.19
N GLU A 165 -3.44 -5.97 7.35
CA GLU A 165 -3.33 -6.88 8.51
C GLU A 165 -2.28 -7.99 8.28
N ALA A 166 -2.10 -8.44 7.04
CA ALA A 166 -1.10 -9.42 6.61
C ALA A 166 0.34 -8.90 6.83
N LEU A 167 0.53 -7.58 6.79
CA LEU A 167 1.80 -6.93 7.12
C LEU A 167 2.05 -6.78 8.63
N GLY A 168 1.24 -7.40 9.49
CA GLY A 168 1.48 -7.48 10.94
C GLY A 168 1.23 -6.18 11.71
N ALA A 169 0.69 -5.14 11.06
CA ALA A 169 0.40 -3.86 11.68
C ALA A 169 -0.90 -3.89 12.49
N ALA A 170 -0.94 -4.71 13.54
CA ALA A 170 -2.00 -4.63 14.54
C ALA A 170 -1.93 -3.25 15.23
N GLY A 171 -2.80 -2.32 14.83
CA GLY A 171 -2.95 -1.01 15.45
C GLY A 171 -2.55 0.21 14.60
N ALA A 172 -1.99 0.03 13.40
CA ALA A 172 -1.81 1.16 12.48
C ALA A 172 -3.11 1.39 11.69
N SER A 173 -3.93 2.36 12.11
CA SER A 173 -5.02 2.82 11.26
C SER A 173 -4.41 3.55 10.08
N LEU A 174 -4.29 2.88 8.93
CA LEU A 174 -4.02 3.57 7.67
C LEU A 174 -5.09 4.65 7.49
N PRO A 175 -4.74 5.86 7.01
CA PRO A 175 -5.69 6.96 6.87
C PRO A 175 -6.92 6.48 6.10
N ALA A 176 -8.08 6.72 6.71
CA ALA A 176 -9.36 6.18 6.29
C ALA A 176 -9.84 6.75 4.96
N THR A 177 -9.27 7.87 4.47
CA THR A 177 -9.67 8.49 3.21
C THR A 177 -8.43 8.85 2.40
N LYS A 178 -8.44 8.57 1.10
CA LYS A 178 -7.26 8.73 0.22
C LYS A 178 -7.64 9.51 -1.01
N MET A 179 -6.81 10.50 -1.33
CA MET A 179 -6.85 11.15 -2.62
C MET A 179 -6.22 10.23 -3.66
N GLN A 180 -6.95 9.95 -4.73
CA GLN A 180 -6.47 9.19 -5.87
C GLN A 180 -6.74 10.01 -7.12
N HIS A 181 -5.75 10.12 -7.98
CA HIS A 181 -5.92 10.64 -9.33
C HIS A 181 -6.54 9.55 -10.21
N TYR A 182 -7.36 9.96 -11.18
CA TYR A 182 -7.91 9.03 -12.15
C TYR A 182 -7.77 9.53 -13.58
N ALA A 183 -7.59 8.58 -14.50
CA ALA A 183 -7.55 8.83 -15.93
C ALA A 183 -8.25 7.70 -16.69
N PHE A 184 -8.81 8.02 -17.86
CA PHE A 184 -9.36 7.02 -18.76
C PHE A 184 -8.44 6.80 -19.96
N SER A 185 -8.24 5.53 -20.31
CA SER A 185 -7.63 5.10 -21.56
C SER A 185 -8.58 4.11 -22.25
N GLY A 186 -9.43 4.62 -23.14
CA GLY A 186 -10.56 3.86 -23.69
C GLY A 186 -11.55 3.47 -22.58
N ASP A 187 -11.83 2.18 -22.46
CA ASP A 187 -12.70 1.63 -21.40
C ASP A 187 -11.95 1.30 -20.10
N THR A 188 -10.65 1.60 -20.03
CA THR A 188 -9.85 1.39 -18.82
C THR A 188 -9.81 2.64 -17.97
N LEU A 189 -10.30 2.54 -16.74
CA LEU A 189 -10.08 3.49 -15.66
C LEU A 189 -8.76 3.15 -14.97
N ILE A 190 -7.85 4.12 -14.89
CA ILE A 190 -6.59 4.02 -14.16
C ILE A 190 -6.72 4.89 -12.93
N LEU A 191 -6.50 4.32 -11.74
CA LEU A 191 -6.44 5.02 -10.46
C LEU A 191 -4.99 5.02 -9.97
N THR A 192 -4.49 6.19 -9.58
CA THR A 192 -3.13 6.35 -9.03
C THR A 192 -3.20 7.09 -7.70
N ALA A 193 -2.50 6.59 -6.69
CA ALA A 193 -2.47 7.19 -5.37
C ALA A 193 -1.05 7.21 -4.83
N ASN A 194 -0.64 8.32 -4.20
CA ASN A 194 0.58 8.40 -3.42
C ASN A 194 0.22 8.48 -1.93
N TRP A 195 0.81 7.60 -1.13
CA TRP A 195 0.49 7.37 0.25
C TRP A 195 1.69 7.82 1.05
N VAL A 196 1.51 8.75 1.97
CA VAL A 196 2.60 9.14 2.86
C VAL A 196 2.13 8.93 4.29
N VAL A 197 2.83 8.07 5.02
CA VAL A 197 2.60 7.83 6.44
C VAL A 197 3.76 8.45 7.21
N ASN A 198 3.47 9.18 8.28
CA ASN A 198 4.46 9.60 9.27
C ASN A 198 3.85 9.40 10.65
N GLN A 199 4.42 8.54 11.46
CA GLN A 199 3.89 8.21 12.79
C GLN A 199 5.02 7.80 13.74
N THR A 200 4.81 8.02 15.03
CA THR A 200 5.68 7.47 16.07
C THR A 200 5.01 6.24 16.68
N LEU A 201 5.70 5.11 16.69
CA LEU A 201 5.26 3.84 17.26
C LEU A 201 6.15 3.46 18.45
N THR A 202 5.59 2.74 19.42
CA THR A 202 6.40 2.07 20.44
C THR A 202 6.57 0.60 20.06
N ILE A 203 7.79 0.22 19.67
CA ILE A 203 8.14 -1.15 19.27
C ILE A 203 9.00 -1.76 20.38
N SER A 204 8.48 -2.77 21.07
CA SER A 204 9.19 -3.44 22.18
C SER A 204 9.70 -2.48 23.27
N GLY A 205 8.91 -1.44 23.59
CA GLY A 205 9.26 -0.42 24.58
C GLY A 205 10.19 0.68 24.07
N VAL A 206 10.61 0.63 22.81
CA VAL A 206 11.43 1.67 22.16
C VAL A 206 10.54 2.54 21.27
N SER A 207 10.61 3.86 21.46
CA SER A 207 9.96 4.80 20.55
C SER A 207 10.69 4.82 19.21
N ALA A 208 9.93 4.66 18.13
CA ALA A 208 10.44 4.65 16.77
C ALA A 208 9.57 5.55 15.88
N ASP A 209 10.21 6.42 15.11
CA ASP A 209 9.55 7.23 14.09
C ASP A 209 9.53 6.44 12.79
N VAL A 210 8.34 6.18 12.28
CA VAL A 210 8.08 5.48 11.04
C VAL A 210 7.59 6.48 10.01
N SER A 211 8.24 6.49 8.85
CA SER A 211 7.76 7.20 7.67
C SER A 211 7.63 6.22 6.50
N SER A 212 6.62 6.35 5.66
CA SER A 212 6.55 5.62 4.40
C SER A 212 6.03 6.51 3.28
N SER A 213 6.44 6.20 2.05
CA SER A 213 5.83 6.71 0.83
C SER A 213 5.53 5.54 -0.08
N ASP A 214 4.27 5.37 -0.50
CA ASP A 214 3.85 4.26 -1.35
C ASP A 214 3.07 4.78 -2.56
N LEU A 215 3.49 4.38 -3.77
CA LEU A 215 2.82 4.70 -5.03
C LEU A 215 2.02 3.50 -5.51
N SER A 216 0.71 3.65 -5.48
CA SER A 216 -0.25 2.65 -5.90
C SER A 216 -0.85 2.99 -7.27
N GLU A 217 -0.95 2.01 -8.16
CA GLU A 217 -1.66 2.10 -9.44
C GLU A 217 -2.62 0.91 -9.57
N MET A 218 -3.87 1.19 -9.94
CA MET A 218 -4.90 0.18 -10.19
C MET A 218 -5.57 0.41 -11.55
N LYS A 219 -5.76 -0.67 -12.31
CA LYS A 219 -6.44 -0.64 -13.61
C LYS A 219 -7.76 -1.38 -13.54
N LEU A 220 -8.83 -0.70 -13.92
CA LEU A 220 -10.19 -1.20 -13.92
C LEU A 220 -10.77 -1.11 -15.34
N VAL A 221 -11.20 -2.24 -15.90
CA VAL A 221 -11.85 -2.28 -17.21
C VAL A 221 -13.36 -2.22 -17.04
N ARG A 222 -14.01 -1.24 -17.67
CA ARG A 222 -15.47 -1.09 -17.63
C ARG A 222 -16.14 -2.28 -18.33
N ILE A 223 -17.15 -2.84 -17.68
CA ILE A 223 -17.98 -3.95 -18.22
C ILE A 223 -19.46 -3.58 -18.35
N SER A 224 -19.93 -2.56 -17.62
CA SER A 224 -21.24 -1.95 -17.83
C SER A 224 -21.24 -0.48 -17.40
N LYS A 225 -22.15 0.31 -17.96
CA LYS A 225 -22.49 1.65 -17.44
C LYS A 225 -23.57 1.55 -16.39
#